data_AF-A0A9E5UC28-F1
#
_entry.id   AF-A0A9E5UC28-F1
#
_cell.length_a   1.000
_cell.length_b   1.000
_cell.length_c   1.000
_cell.angle_alpha   90.00
_cell.angle_beta   90.00
_cell.angle_gamma   90.00
#
_symmetry.space_group_name_H-M   'P 1'
#
loop_
_entity.id
_entity.type
_entity.pdbx_description
1 polymer ?
#
loop_
_entity_poly.entity_id
_entity_poly.type
_entity_poly.pdbx_seq_one_letter_code
_entity_poly.pdbx_strand_id
1 'polypeptide(L)'
;MRYLPCAIAVENGDEALDQMVSGDLDLDNYLILEAVSLSSSSEDCSEFSRDVEIQGSSNNRIRIYLEEGEPGYVLLSDVWYPGWKAIAHNEELRIYRGDYLFKAIEVNAEE
;
A
#
# COMPACT_ATOMS: atom_id res chain seq x y z
N MET A 1 6.11 -8.44 -1.83
CA MET A 1 5.57 -7.09 -2.06
C MET A 1 4.72 -7.12 -3.30
N ARG A 2 3.69 -6.29 -3.36
CA ARG A 2 2.74 -6.25 -4.49
C ARG A 2 2.21 -4.84 -4.67
N TYR A 3 1.85 -4.50 -5.90
CA TYR A 3 1.05 -3.32 -6.21
C TYR A 3 -0.43 -3.70 -6.19
N LEU A 4 -1.28 -2.84 -5.60
CA LEU A 4 -2.72 -2.97 -5.65
C LEU A 4 -3.33 -1.65 -6.15
N PRO A 5 -4.27 -1.71 -7.10
CA PRO A 5 -4.92 -0.51 -7.62
C PRO A 5 -5.86 0.12 -6.59
N CYS A 6 -6.41 -0.68 -5.68
CA CYS A 6 -7.44 -0.22 -4.75
C CYS A 6 -7.16 -0.57 -3.30
N ALA A 7 -7.68 0.29 -2.42
CA ALA A 7 -7.67 0.08 -1.00
C ALA A 7 -8.99 0.48 -0.36
N ILE A 8 -9.31 -0.16 0.76
CA ILE A 8 -10.38 0.25 1.67
C ILE A 8 -9.77 0.79 2.96
N ALA A 9 -10.38 1.82 3.52
CA ALA A 9 -10.02 2.33 4.84
C ALA A 9 -10.83 1.62 5.93
N VAL A 10 -10.15 1.25 7.00
CA VAL A 10 -10.74 0.75 8.24
C VAL A 10 -10.23 1.57 9.42
N GLU A 11 -11.01 1.65 10.49
CA GLU A 11 -10.70 2.53 11.61
C GLU A 11 -9.52 2.03 12.45
N ASN A 12 -9.38 0.70 12.56
CA ASN A 12 -8.37 0.07 13.42
C ASN A 12 -8.08 -1.38 13.00
N GLY A 13 -7.00 -1.92 13.57
CA GLY A 13 -6.49 -3.25 13.22
C GLY A 13 -7.47 -4.40 13.48
N ASP A 14 -8.36 -4.29 14.46
CA ASP A 14 -9.39 -5.32 14.67
C ASP A 14 -10.35 -5.41 13.48
N GLU A 15 -10.78 -4.28 12.91
CA GLU A 15 -11.58 -4.27 11.68
C GLU A 15 -10.79 -4.76 10.47
N ALA A 16 -9.50 -4.37 10.38
CA ALA A 16 -8.62 -4.88 9.33
C ALA A 16 -8.54 -6.41 9.37
N LEU A 17 -8.38 -6.97 10.57
CA LEU A 17 -8.29 -8.41 10.79
C LEU A 17 -9.62 -9.11 10.49
N ASP A 18 -10.75 -8.54 10.92
CA ASP A 18 -12.09 -9.09 10.64
C ASP A 18 -12.33 -9.22 9.13
N GLN A 19 -12.00 -8.17 8.36
CA GLN A 19 -12.12 -8.17 6.91
C GLN A 19 -11.24 -9.24 6.23
N MET A 20 -10.00 -9.42 6.71
CA MET A 20 -9.11 -10.47 6.20
C MET A 20 -9.62 -11.89 6.52
N VAL A 21 -10.27 -12.08 7.66
CA VAL A 21 -10.76 -13.40 8.11
C VAL A 21 -12.12 -13.74 7.51
N SER A 22 -12.98 -12.74 7.29
CA SER A 22 -14.31 -12.89 6.69
C SER A 22 -14.23 -13.41 5.26
N GLY A 23 -13.22 -12.97 4.49
CA GLY A 23 -13.00 -13.40 3.11
C GLY A 23 -13.99 -12.83 2.09
N ASP A 24 -14.73 -11.78 2.46
CA ASP A 24 -15.69 -11.08 1.59
C ASP A 24 -14.99 -10.21 0.55
N LEU A 25 -13.77 -9.78 0.84
CA LEU A 25 -12.93 -8.94 -0.02
C LEU A 25 -11.93 -9.76 -0.82
N ASP A 26 -11.79 -9.42 -2.09
CA ASP A 26 -10.76 -9.97 -2.96
C ASP A 26 -9.40 -9.36 -2.59
N LEU A 27 -8.66 -10.05 -1.73
CA LEU A 27 -7.38 -9.57 -1.23
C LEU A 27 -6.28 -9.53 -2.30
N ASP A 28 -6.50 -10.04 -3.51
CA ASP A 28 -5.54 -9.93 -4.62
C ASP A 28 -5.58 -8.52 -5.24
N ASN A 29 -6.78 -7.94 -5.34
CA ASN A 29 -7.02 -6.63 -5.93
C ASN A 29 -7.25 -5.50 -4.92
N TYR A 30 -7.65 -5.83 -3.68
CA TYR A 30 -7.94 -4.86 -2.62
C TYR A 30 -6.93 -4.94 -1.47
N LEU A 31 -6.52 -3.77 -1.02
CA LEU A 31 -5.70 -3.57 0.16
C LEU A 31 -6.52 -3.02 1.33
N ILE A 32 -6.39 -3.61 2.51
CA ILE A 32 -7.06 -3.07 3.71
C ILE A 32 -6.09 -2.13 4.43
N LEU A 33 -6.47 -0.86 4.60
CA LEU A 33 -5.62 0.17 5.21
C LEU A 33 -6.23 0.68 6.52
N GLU A 34 -5.45 0.64 7.60
CA GLU A 34 -5.82 1.34 8.84
C GLU A 34 -5.62 2.86 8.63
N ALA A 35 -6.71 3.55 8.28
CA ALA A 35 -6.71 4.99 7.97
C ALA A 35 -8.10 5.59 8.19
N VAL A 36 -8.14 6.84 8.65
CA VAL A 36 -9.41 7.58 8.91
C VAL A 36 -10.08 8.03 7.60
N SER A 37 -9.32 8.22 6.52
CA SER A 37 -9.84 8.54 5.19
C SER A 37 -8.76 8.33 4.13
N LEU A 38 -9.14 7.82 2.96
CA LEU A 38 -8.26 7.68 1.80
C LEU A 38 -8.36 8.93 0.93
N SER A 39 -7.21 9.48 0.54
CA SER A 39 -7.18 10.65 -0.35
C SER A 39 -7.34 10.26 -1.82
N SER A 40 -7.00 9.02 -2.19
CA SER A 40 -7.02 8.52 -3.57
C SER A 40 -7.80 7.21 -3.64
N SER A 41 -9.13 7.29 -3.65
CA SER A 41 -9.96 6.17 -4.14
C SER A 41 -10.15 6.36 -5.64
N SER A 42 -9.29 5.73 -6.44
CA SER A 42 -9.59 5.55 -7.86
C SER A 42 -10.90 4.76 -7.96
N GLU A 43 -11.90 5.35 -8.60
CA GLU A 43 -13.24 4.74 -8.78
C GLU A 43 -13.19 3.52 -9.73
N ASP A 44 -12.08 3.35 -10.45
CA ASP A 44 -11.84 2.27 -11.38
C ASP A 44 -10.74 1.33 -10.84
N CYS A 45 -11.16 0.28 -10.14
CA CYS A 45 -10.30 -0.82 -9.67
C CYS A 45 -10.07 -1.88 -10.75
N SER A 46 -9.97 -1.48 -12.02
CA SER A 46 -9.69 -2.44 -13.09
C SER A 46 -8.36 -3.17 -12.83
N GLU A 47 -8.25 -4.43 -13.26
CA GLU A 47 -7.09 -5.31 -13.07
C GLU A 47 -5.80 -4.72 -13.64
N PHE A 48 -5.17 -3.81 -12.90
CA PHE A 48 -3.86 -3.24 -13.19
C PHE A 48 -2.85 -3.85 -12.23
N SER A 49 -2.16 -4.88 -12.72
CA SER A 49 -0.99 -5.43 -12.05
C SER A 49 0.26 -4.68 -12.53
N ARG A 50 1.01 -4.11 -11.60
CA ARG A 50 2.33 -3.52 -11.85
C ARG A 50 3.41 -4.36 -11.21
N ASP A 51 4.51 -4.52 -11.92
CA ASP A 51 5.70 -5.12 -11.35
C ASP A 51 6.35 -4.13 -10.38
N VAL A 52 6.73 -4.65 -9.22
CA VAL A 52 7.41 -3.91 -8.17
C VAL A 52 8.81 -4.50 -8.08
N GLU A 53 9.85 -3.74 -8.39
CA GLU A 53 11.22 -4.23 -8.38
C GLU A 53 12.00 -3.69 -7.17
N ILE A 54 12.71 -4.56 -6.44
CA ILE A 54 13.65 -4.12 -5.41
C ILE A 54 14.99 -3.82 -6.07
N GLN A 55 15.33 -2.53 -6.11
CA GLN A 55 16.67 -2.07 -6.52
C GLN A 55 17.71 -2.25 -5.40
N GLY A 56 17.27 -2.47 -4.16
CA GLY A 56 18.14 -2.87 -3.06
C GLY A 56 17.51 -2.74 -1.68
N SER A 57 17.91 -3.64 -0.78
CA SER A 57 17.48 -3.65 0.61
C SER A 57 18.68 -3.62 1.56
N SER A 58 18.63 -2.79 2.58
CA SER A 58 19.55 -2.74 3.72
C SER A 58 18.74 -2.66 5.02
N ASN A 59 19.36 -2.86 6.18
CA ASN A 59 18.66 -2.92 7.48
C ASN A 59 17.71 -1.75 7.78
N ASN A 60 17.98 -0.56 7.25
CA ASN A 60 17.18 0.66 7.47
C ASN A 60 16.79 1.37 6.17
N ARG A 61 16.86 0.70 5.02
CA ARG A 61 16.48 1.31 3.74
C ARG A 61 16.05 0.25 2.74
N ILE A 62 14.88 0.46 2.15
CA ILE A 62 14.37 -0.34 1.05
C ILE A 62 14.24 0.62 -0.14
N ARG A 63 14.86 0.27 -1.27
CA ARG A 63 14.71 0.99 -2.53
C ARG A 63 13.89 0.14 -3.48
N ILE A 64 12.82 0.75 -3.96
CA ILE A 64 11.83 0.11 -4.80
C ILE A 64 11.74 0.95 -6.06
N TYR A 65 11.67 0.27 -7.18
CA TYR A 65 11.35 0.85 -8.47
C TYR A 65 9.96 0.38 -8.88
N LEU A 66 9.16 1.32 -9.32
CA LEU A 66 7.84 1.11 -9.89
C LEU A 66 7.86 1.82 -11.26
N GLU A 67 7.35 1.18 -12.30
CA GLU A 67 7.20 1.83 -13.60
C GLU A 67 6.15 2.95 -13.50
N GLU A 68 6.42 4.10 -14.14
CA GLU A 68 5.56 5.29 -14.18
C GLU A 68 4.10 4.93 -14.49
N GLY A 69 3.15 5.59 -13.80
CA GLY A 69 1.82 5.03 -13.75
C GLY A 69 0.74 5.66 -12.89
N GLU A 70 -0.46 5.13 -13.06
CA GLU A 70 -1.68 5.44 -12.32
C GLU A 70 -1.54 5.31 -10.79
N PRO A 71 -2.31 6.11 -10.02
CA PRO A 71 -2.24 6.09 -8.56
C PRO A 71 -2.67 4.72 -8.03
N GLY A 72 -2.07 4.30 -6.91
CA GLY A 72 -2.38 3.03 -6.25
C GLY A 72 -1.58 2.83 -4.98
N TYR A 73 -1.42 1.57 -4.58
CA TYR A 73 -0.80 1.20 -3.31
C TYR A 73 0.27 0.12 -3.48
N VAL A 74 1.42 0.32 -2.84
CA VAL A 74 2.46 -0.70 -2.76
C VAL A 74 2.45 -1.31 -1.36
N LEU A 75 2.13 -2.60 -1.29
CA LEU A 75 2.21 -3.39 -0.06
C LEU A 75 3.60 -4.00 0.07
N LEU A 76 4.30 -3.63 1.14
CA LEU A 76 5.56 -4.20 1.53
C LEU A 76 5.30 -5.33 2.53
N SER A 77 5.80 -6.52 2.20
CA SER A 77 5.75 -7.71 3.07
C SER A 77 6.72 -7.61 4.26
N ASP A 78 6.84 -6.41 4.85
CA ASP A 78 7.68 -6.06 5.99
C ASP A 78 6.79 -5.58 7.13
N VAL A 79 7.16 -5.93 8.37
CA VAL A 79 6.35 -5.65 9.55
C VAL A 79 6.22 -4.14 9.77
N TRP A 80 4.99 -3.67 9.99
CA TRP A 80 4.75 -2.28 10.31
C TRP A 80 5.43 -1.90 11.64
N TYR A 81 6.29 -0.88 11.57
CA TYR A 81 6.99 -0.28 12.71
C TYR A 81 6.92 1.23 12.56
N PRO A 82 6.62 1.98 13.63
CA PRO A 82 6.62 3.43 13.58
C PRO A 82 8.04 3.98 13.31
N GLY A 83 8.12 5.10 12.59
CA GLY A 83 9.38 5.81 12.32
C GLY A 83 9.98 5.60 10.92
N TRP A 84 9.34 4.79 10.07
CA TRP A 84 9.69 4.74 8.65
C TRP A 84 9.16 5.97 7.91
N LYS A 85 9.91 6.41 6.90
CA LYS A 85 9.51 7.46 5.96
C LYS A 85 9.63 6.94 4.54
N ALA A 86 8.62 7.19 3.73
CA ALA A 86 8.64 6.89 2.30
C ALA A 86 8.86 8.20 1.56
N ILE A 87 9.73 8.17 0.56
CA ILE A 87 10.05 9.35 -0.25
C ILE A 87 10.05 8.90 -1.71
N ALA A 88 9.27 9.59 -2.55
CA ALA A 88 9.29 9.45 -4.00
C ALA A 88 9.38 10.85 -4.61
N HIS A 89 10.19 11.03 -5.66
CA HIS A 89 10.32 12.33 -6.36
C HIS A 89 10.58 13.56 -5.45
N ASN A 90 11.30 13.36 -4.33
CA ASN A 90 11.58 14.37 -3.31
C ASN A 90 10.36 14.82 -2.46
N GLU A 91 9.27 14.03 -2.48
CA GLU A 91 8.07 14.23 -1.68
C GLU A 91 7.89 13.09 -0.67
N GLU A 92 7.48 13.44 0.56
CA GLU A 92 7.22 12.46 1.61
C GLU A 92 5.86 11.79 1.37
N LEU A 93 5.88 10.49 1.09
CA LEU A 93 4.70 9.68 0.93
C LEU A 93 4.18 9.18 2.28
N ARG A 94 2.86 9.00 2.37
CA ARG A 94 2.23 8.43 3.55
C ARG A 94 2.48 6.92 3.59
N ILE A 95 2.86 6.44 4.78
CA ILE A 95 2.95 5.01 5.09
C ILE A 95 1.77 4.65 5.97
N TYR A 96 0.97 3.70 5.49
CA TYR A 96 -0.15 3.12 6.19
C TYR A 96 0.22 1.74 6.72
N ARG A 97 -0.58 1.27 7.70
CA ARG A 97 -0.58 -0.13 8.06
C ARG A 97 -1.59 -0.84 7.17
N GLY A 98 -1.09 -1.71 6.31
CA GLY A 98 -1.86 -2.47 5.33
C GLY A 98 -2.00 -3.93 5.73
N ASP A 99 -3.12 -4.56 5.40
CA ASP A 99 -3.35 -5.99 5.62
C ASP A 99 -2.97 -6.42 7.05
N TYR A 100 -3.40 -5.60 8.02
CA TYR A 100 -3.18 -5.74 9.46
C TYR A 100 -1.72 -5.72 9.96
N LEU A 101 -0.72 -6.17 9.20
CA LEU A 101 0.66 -6.31 9.69
C LEU A 101 1.72 -5.66 8.80
N PHE A 102 1.36 -5.32 7.58
CA PHE A 102 2.30 -4.92 6.55
C PHE A 102 2.37 -3.40 6.42
N LYS A 103 3.44 -2.89 5.80
CA LYS A 103 3.51 -1.48 5.43
C LYS A 103 2.87 -1.31 4.07
N ALA A 104 2.04 -0.30 3.93
CA ALA A 104 1.48 0.11 2.65
C ALA A 104 1.90 1.54 2.35
N ILE A 105 2.25 1.82 1.10
CA ILE A 105 2.62 3.16 0.65
C ILE A 105 1.65 3.54 -0.46
N GLU A 106 1.01 4.68 -0.32
CA GLU A 106 0.22 5.29 -1.40
C GLU A 106 1.19 5.94 -2.38
N VAL A 107 1.10 5.49 -3.63
CA VAL A 107 1.86 6.03 -4.76
C VAL A 107 0.87 6.77 -5.64
N ASN A 108 1.10 8.05 -5.87
CA ASN A 108 0.29 8.84 -6.79
C ASN A 108 0.89 8.75 -8.19
N ALA A 109 0.03 8.89 -9.21
CA ALA A 109 0.49 9.18 -10.56
C ALA A 109 0.96 10.62 -10.62
N GLU A 110 2.25 10.82 -10.46
CA GLU A 110 2.87 12.12 -10.68
C GLU A 110 3.88 11.97 -11.82
N GLU A 111 3.80 12.88 -12.80
CA GLU A 111 4.58 12.93 -14.05
C GLU A 111 6.06 13.26 -13.85
#